data_AF-A0A6A5UQZ2-F1
#
_entry.id   AF-A0A6A5UQZ2-F1
#
_cell.length_a   1.000
_cell.length_b   1.000
_cell.length_c   1.000
_cell.angle_alpha   90.00
_cell.angle_beta   90.00
_cell.angle_gamma   90.00
#
_symmetry.space_group_name_H-M   'P 1'
#
loop_
_entity.id
_entity.type
_entity.pdbx_description
1 polymer ?
#
loop_
_entity_poly.entity_id
_entity_poly.type
_entity_poly.pdbx_seq_one_letter_code
_entity_poly.pdbx_strand_id
1 'polypeptide(L)'
;MGGPNLEVAKFGMYILFPIGIMYYFGTNLDGKFSVPEFWPKPEQTHRIPYEREEIKAELERLKKRNAEVKRLREERERLEALREGRGS
;
A
#
# COMPACT_ATOMS: atom_id res chain seq x y z
N MET A 1 -22.49 44.76 27.86
CA MET A 1 -23.03 43.92 26.76
C MET A 1 -23.15 44.82 25.55
N GLY A 2 -22.32 44.60 24.53
CA GLY A 2 -22.37 45.41 23.30
C GLY A 2 -23.74 45.25 22.66
N GLY A 3 -24.42 46.37 22.39
CA GLY A 3 -25.80 46.40 21.91
C GLY A 3 -25.99 45.75 20.52
N PRO A 4 -27.18 45.90 19.91
CA PRO A 4 -27.58 45.18 18.69
C PRO A 4 -26.57 45.21 17.52
N ASN A 5 -25.74 46.25 17.42
CA ASN A 5 -24.67 46.34 16.42
C ASN A 5 -23.61 45.23 16.53
N LEU A 6 -23.33 44.72 17.74
CA LEU A 6 -22.38 43.63 17.95
C LEU A 6 -22.96 42.28 17.46
N GLU A 7 -24.26 42.09 17.64
CA GLU A 7 -24.95 40.89 17.16
C GLU A 7 -25.00 40.85 15.63
N VAL A 8 -25.23 42.01 14.98
CA VAL A 8 -25.18 42.14 13.52
C VAL A 8 -23.78 41.86 12.97
N ALA A 9 -22.72 42.35 13.63
CA ALA A 9 -21.34 42.07 13.22
C ALA A 9 -21.00 40.57 13.35
N LYS A 10 -21.41 39.94 14.46
CA LYS A 10 -21.23 38.50 14.69
C LYS A 10 -21.98 37.65 13.67
N PHE A 11 -23.22 38.02 13.37
CA PHE A 11 -24.04 37.38 12.35
C PHE A 11 -23.41 37.49 10.95
N GLY A 12 -22.95 38.69 10.59
CA GLY A 12 -22.22 38.92 9.33
C GLY A 12 -20.96 38.06 9.23
N MET A 13 -20.17 37.97 10.30
CA MET A 13 -18.98 37.10 10.34
C MET A 13 -19.35 35.62 10.17
N TYR A 14 -20.41 35.14 10.82
CA TYR A 14 -20.84 33.74 10.71
C TYR A 14 -21.42 33.37 9.35
N ILE A 15 -21.88 34.34 8.56
CA ILE A 15 -22.30 34.12 7.18
C ILE A 15 -21.10 34.22 6.23
N LEU A 16 -20.29 35.27 6.35
CA LEU A 16 -19.14 35.50 5.45
C LEU A 16 -18.07 34.43 5.60
N PHE A 17 -17.80 33.95 6.82
CA PHE A 17 -16.75 32.98 7.08
C PHE A 17 -16.95 31.65 6.33
N PRO A 18 -18.09 30.94 6.47
CA PRO A 18 -18.30 29.69 5.75
C PRO A 18 -18.42 29.91 4.24
N ILE A 19 -19.06 30.99 3.78
CA ILE A 19 -19.19 31.30 2.35
C ILE A 19 -17.82 31.57 1.73
N GLY A 20 -16.97 32.34 2.40
CA GLY A 20 -15.60 32.64 1.94
C GLY A 20 -14.72 31.39 1.89
N ILE A 21 -14.79 30.52 2.90
CA ILE A 21 -14.09 29.24 2.90
C ILE A 21 -14.58 28.35 1.75
N MET A 22 -15.90 28.26 1.53
CA MET A 22 -16.47 27.50 0.41
C MET A 22 -16.07 28.08 -0.95
N TYR A 23 -16.00 29.40 -1.11
CA TYR A 23 -15.57 30.01 -2.36
C TYR A 23 -14.09 29.73 -2.66
N TYR A 24 -13.23 29.84 -1.65
CA TYR A 24 -11.78 29.66 -1.81
C TYR A 24 -11.34 28.19 -1.96
N PHE A 25 -11.99 27.28 -1.23
CA PHE A 25 -11.66 25.86 -1.27
C PHE A 25 -12.61 25.05 -2.16
N GLY A 26 -13.91 25.32 -2.13
CA GLY A 26 -14.94 24.47 -2.75
C GLY A 26 -14.98 24.46 -4.29
N THR A 27 -14.37 25.44 -4.96
CA THR A 27 -14.35 25.51 -6.43
C THR A 27 -13.17 24.77 -7.07
N ASN A 28 -12.16 24.38 -6.28
CA ASN A 28 -10.94 23.73 -6.79
C ASN A 28 -10.34 22.75 -5.75
N LEU A 29 -11.18 21.88 -5.21
CA LEU A 29 -10.73 20.83 -4.30
C LEU A 29 -9.91 19.77 -5.05
N ASP A 30 -10.39 19.32 -6.21
CA ASP A 30 -9.70 18.29 -7.01
C ASP A 30 -8.29 18.72 -7.41
N GLY A 31 -8.08 19.95 -7.90
CA GLY A 31 -6.73 20.39 -8.31
C GLY A 31 -5.77 20.68 -7.14
N LYS A 32 -6.29 21.00 -5.95
CA LYS A 32 -5.47 21.27 -4.75
C LYS A 32 -5.14 20.02 -3.92
N PHE A 33 -6.01 19.02 -3.97
CA PHE A 33 -5.91 17.82 -3.13
C PHE A 33 -5.76 16.51 -3.91
N SER A 34 -5.77 16.53 -5.25
CA SER A 34 -5.41 15.34 -6.03
C SER A 34 -3.93 15.04 -5.82
N VAL A 35 -3.62 13.80 -5.45
CA VAL A 35 -2.26 13.28 -5.45
C VAL A 35 -2.00 12.72 -6.86
N PRO A 36 -1.12 13.35 -7.67
CA PRO A 36 -0.72 12.76 -8.94
C PRO A 36 -0.08 11.40 -8.67
N GLU A 37 -0.41 10.40 -9.49
CA GLU A 37 0.23 9.06 -9.42
C GLU A 37 -0.03 8.32 -8.09
N PHE A 38 -1.17 8.59 -7.43
CA PHE A 38 -1.59 7.88 -6.22
C PHE A 38 -1.58 6.35 -6.38
N TRP A 39 -1.98 5.85 -7.55
CA TRP A 39 -1.93 4.43 -7.88
C TRP A 39 -0.60 4.08 -8.58
N PRO A 40 0.08 3.00 -8.17
CA PRO A 40 1.26 2.53 -8.87
C PRO A 40 0.92 2.23 -10.32
N LYS A 41 1.80 2.65 -11.23
CA LYS A 41 1.54 2.53 -12.66
C LYS A 41 1.41 1.05 -13.05
N PRO A 42 0.61 0.69 -14.08
CA PRO A 42 0.43 -0.70 -14.49
C PRO A 42 1.74 -1.44 -14.83
N GLU A 43 2.80 -0.70 -15.18
CA GLU A 43 4.15 -1.23 -15.41
C GLU A 43 4.86 -1.67 -14.12
N GLN A 44 4.49 -1.07 -12.99
CA GLN A 44 5.00 -1.42 -11.65
C GLN A 44 4.19 -2.53 -10.98
N THR A 45 3.03 -2.86 -11.55
CA THR A 45 2.20 -3.96 -11.05
C THR A 45 2.68 -5.26 -11.66
N HIS A 46 2.85 -6.29 -10.82
CA HIS A 46 3.31 -7.61 -11.25
C HIS A 46 2.31 -8.19 -12.27
N ARG A 47 2.69 -8.21 -13.56
CA ARG A 47 1.89 -8.83 -14.61
C ARG A 47 1.94 -10.34 -14.39
N ILE A 48 0.80 -10.92 -14.04
CA ILE A 48 0.66 -12.38 -13.97
C ILE A 48 0.94 -12.90 -15.39
N PRO A 49 1.82 -13.91 -15.58
CA PRO A 49 2.08 -14.46 -16.90
C PRO A 49 0.76 -14.97 -17.49
N TYR A 50 0.32 -14.41 -18.63
CA TYR A 50 -0.92 -14.82 -19.29
C TYR A 50 -0.69 -15.98 -20.28
N GLU A 51 0.55 -16.15 -20.73
CA GLU A 51 0.92 -17.17 -21.71
C GLU A 51 1.22 -18.52 -21.06
N ARG A 52 0.63 -19.59 -21.59
CA ARG A 52 0.72 -20.95 -21.01
C ARG A 52 2.16 -21.47 -20.94
N GLU A 53 3.02 -21.03 -21.84
CA GLU A 53 4.43 -21.43 -21.90
C GLU A 53 5.25 -20.76 -20.80
N GLU A 54 5.05 -19.46 -20.56
CA GLU A 54 5.68 -18.70 -19.48
C GLU A 54 5.26 -19.24 -18.11
N ILE A 55 3.97 -19.56 -17.94
CA ILE A 55 3.46 -20.18 -16.70
C ILE A 55 4.17 -21.51 -16.42
N LYS A 56 4.37 -22.35 -17.45
CA LYS A 56 5.07 -23.64 -17.28
C LYS A 56 6.54 -23.45 -16.92
N ALA A 57 7.23 -22.51 -17.56
CA ALA A 57 8.63 -22.21 -17.26
C ALA A 57 8.82 -21.71 -15.83
N GLU A 58 7.96 -20.78 -15.36
CA GLU A 58 8.03 -20.29 -13.99
C GLU A 58 7.62 -21.37 -12.97
N LEU A 59 6.64 -22.22 -13.30
CA LEU A 59 6.28 -23.37 -12.48
C LEU A 59 7.43 -24.37 -12.33
N GLU A 60 8.16 -24.66 -13.40
CA GLU A 60 9.35 -25.52 -13.34
C GLU A 60 10.46 -24.91 -12.49
N ARG A 61 10.70 -23.59 -12.63
CA ARG A 61 11.64 -22.86 -11.79
C ARG A 61 11.27 -22.95 -10.30
N LEU A 62 10.00 -22.73 -9.97
CA LEU A 62 9.49 -22.84 -8.60
C LEU A 62 9.60 -24.27 -8.05
N LYS A 63 9.29 -25.29 -8.86
CA LYS A 63 9.46 -26.70 -8.49
C LYS A 63 10.92 -27.04 -8.17
N LYS A 64 11.87 -26.59 -9.00
CA LYS A 64 13.32 -26.79 -8.77
C LYS A 64 13.78 -26.15 -7.46
N ARG A 65 13.37 -24.90 -7.21
CA ARG A 65 13.68 -24.18 -5.96
C ARG A 65 13.14 -24.92 -4.74
N ASN A 66 11.90 -25.37 -4.78
CA ASN A 66 11.29 -26.11 -3.67
C ASN A 66 12.00 -27.44 -3.41
N ALA A 67 12.38 -28.17 -4.47
CA ALA A 67 13.12 -29.42 -4.33
C ALA A 67 14.50 -29.21 -3.69
N GLU A 68 15.21 -28.14 -4.07
CA GLU A 68 16.50 -27.77 -3.47
C GLU A 68 16.36 -27.42 -1.99
N VAL A 69 15.40 -26.56 -1.64
CA VAL A 69 15.13 -26.21 -0.23
C VAL A 69 14.80 -27.44 0.60
N LYS A 70 14.01 -28.37 0.05
CA LYS A 70 13.69 -29.63 0.73
C LYS A 70 14.94 -30.47 1.00
N ARG A 71 15.82 -30.62 0.00
CA ARG A 71 17.08 -31.38 0.15
C ARG A 71 17.99 -30.77 1.22
N LEU A 72 18.12 -29.44 1.23
CA LEU A 72 18.94 -28.75 2.24
C LEU A 72 18.38 -28.94 3.65
N ARG A 73 17.05 -28.96 3.82
CA ARG A 73 16.41 -29.28 5.11
C ARG A 73 16.72 -30.71 5.55
N GLU A 74 16.52 -31.68 4.67
CA GLU A 74 16.80 -33.10 4.97
C GLU A 74 18.28 -33.33 5.31
N GLU A 75 19.20 -32.67 4.64
CA GLU A 75 20.64 -32.75 4.93
C GLU A 75 20.98 -32.14 6.29
N ARG A 76 20.39 -30.98 6.61
CA ARG A 76 20.56 -30.32 7.91
C ARG A 76 20.03 -31.18 9.05
N GLU A 77 18.85 -31.78 8.89
CA GLU A 77 18.25 -32.70 9.87
C GLU A 77 19.12 -33.96 10.08
N ARG A 78 19.67 -34.53 9.00
CA ARG A 78 20.61 -35.66 9.10
C ARG A 78 21.91 -35.29 9.82
N LEU A 79 22.46 -34.12 9.52
CA LEU A 79 23.66 -33.63 10.20
C LEU A 79 23.40 -33.36 11.69
N GLU A 80 22.24 -32.82 12.04
CA GLU A 80 21.84 -32.61 13.43
C GLU A 80 21.67 -33.94 14.17
N ALA A 81 20.97 -34.92 13.59
CA ALA A 81 20.82 -36.26 14.17
C ALA A 81 22.18 -36.99 14.36
N LEU A 82 23.11 -36.85 13.40
CA LEU A 82 24.46 -37.40 13.52
C LEU A 82 25.30 -36.71 14.59
N ARG A 83 25.07 -35.41 14.85
CA ARG A 83 25.75 -34.68 15.93
C ARG A 83 25.20 -35.06 17.31
N GLU A 84 23.89 -35.24 17.43
CA GLU A 84 23.24 -35.69 18.66
C GLU A 84 23.64 -37.13 19.04
N GLY A 85 23.72 -38.03 18.06
CA GLY A 85 24.15 -39.43 18.29
C GLY A 85 25.63 -39.62 18.62
N ARG A 86 26.49 -38.62 18.39
CA ARG A 86 27.93 -38.68 18.70
C ARG A 86 28.27 -38.08 20.07
N GLY A 87 27.29 -37.49 20.76
CA GLY A 87 27.42 -36.83 22.06
C GLY A 87 26.82 -37.58 23.24
N SER A 88 26.31 -38.80 23.03
CA SER A 88 25.85 -39.74 24.08
C SER A 88 26.75 -40.97 24.14
#